data_AF-A0A8D8FYF6-F1
#
_entry.id   AF-A0A8D8FYF6-F1
#
_cell.length_a   1.000
_cell.length_b   1.000
_cell.length_c   1.000
_cell.angle_alpha   90.00
_cell.angle_beta   90.00
_cell.angle_gamma   90.00
#
_symmetry.space_group_name_H-M   'P 1'
#
loop_
_entity.id
_entity.type
_entity.pdbx_description
1 polymer ?
#
loop_
_entity_poly.entity_id
_entity_poly.type
_entity_poly.pdbx_seq_one_letter_code
_entity_poly.pdbx_strand_id
1 'polypeptide(L)'
;VAKMIQQKVETGQAFQWQSQLRHRWDEQVRDCFANICDAQFRYDYEYLGNTPRLVITPLTDRCYITLTQSLHLIMGGAPAGPAGTGKTETTKDLGRALGIMVYVFNCSEQMD
;
A
#
# COMPACT_ATOMS: atom_id res chain seq x y z
N VAL A 1 -0.43 13.45 -9.84
CA VAL A 1 -0.96 14.83 -10.05
C VAL A 1 -1.41 15.08 -11.49
N ALA A 2 -0.56 14.92 -12.52
CA ALA A 2 -0.93 15.17 -13.92
C ALA A 2 -2.24 14.48 -14.38
N LYS A 3 -2.41 13.20 -14.02
CA LYS A 3 -3.65 12.44 -14.30
C LYS A 3 -4.91 13.08 -13.71
N MET A 4 -4.82 13.62 -12.49
CA MET A 4 -5.94 14.27 -11.81
C MET A 4 -6.29 15.61 -12.46
N ILE A 5 -5.28 16.36 -12.93
CA ILE A 5 -5.48 17.61 -13.69
C ILE A 5 -6.23 17.31 -14.99
N GLN A 6 -5.78 16.30 -15.75
CA GLN A 6 -6.43 15.91 -17.00
C GLN A 6 -7.88 15.47 -16.80
N GLN A 7 -8.16 14.80 -15.68
CA GLN A 7 -9.49 14.33 -15.33
C GLN A 7 -10.36 15.38 -14.62
N LYS A 8 -9.85 16.60 -14.45
CA LYS A 8 -10.54 17.72 -13.77
C LYS A 8 -11.11 17.30 -12.42
N VAL A 9 -10.28 16.67 -11.60
CA VAL A 9 -10.65 16.29 -10.23
C VAL A 9 -10.73 17.53 -9.37
N GLU A 10 -11.92 17.89 -8.92
CA GLU A 10 -12.19 19.11 -8.16
C GLU A 10 -12.38 18.88 -6.65
N THR A 11 -12.67 17.64 -6.25
CA THR A 11 -13.01 17.33 -4.86
C THR A 11 -12.10 16.24 -4.31
N GLY A 12 -11.80 16.34 -3.00
CA GLY A 12 -11.12 15.27 -2.27
C GLY A 12 -11.96 14.00 -2.14
N GLN A 13 -13.24 14.01 -2.50
CA GLN A 13 -14.09 12.81 -2.49
C GLN A 13 -14.02 12.02 -3.81
N ALA A 14 -13.39 12.57 -4.84
CA ALA A 14 -13.24 11.89 -6.11
C ALA A 14 -12.39 10.62 -5.95
N PHE A 15 -12.82 9.52 -6.58
CA PHE A 15 -12.13 8.24 -6.52
C PHE A 15 -10.66 8.33 -6.95
N GLN A 16 -10.34 9.18 -7.92
CA GLN A 16 -8.98 9.32 -8.43
C GLN A 16 -8.04 9.97 -7.42
N TRP A 17 -8.57 10.79 -6.50
CA TRP A 17 -7.84 11.23 -5.32
C TRP A 17 -7.81 10.11 -4.29
N GLN A 18 -8.99 9.58 -3.92
CA GLN A 18 -9.17 8.61 -2.85
C GLN A 18 -8.37 7.33 -3.02
N SER A 19 -8.22 6.84 -4.25
CA SER A 19 -7.45 5.63 -4.61
C SER A 19 -5.93 5.74 -4.43
N GLN A 20 -5.39 6.94 -4.20
CA GLN A 20 -3.97 7.13 -3.92
C GLN A 20 -3.68 6.81 -2.45
N LEU A 21 -2.54 6.17 -2.16
CA LEU A 21 -2.05 6.04 -0.78
C LEU A 21 -1.56 7.40 -0.29
N ARG A 22 -2.14 7.90 0.81
CA ARG A 22 -1.86 9.23 1.36
C ARG A 22 -1.52 9.16 2.83
N HIS A 23 -0.44 9.81 3.24
CA HIS A 23 -0.10 10.00 4.65
C HIS A 23 -0.74 11.28 5.18
N ARG A 24 -1.40 11.18 6.33
CA ARG A 24 -2.07 12.29 7.01
C ARG A 24 -1.60 12.31 8.46
N TRP A 25 -1.09 13.45 8.92
CA TRP A 25 -0.87 13.70 10.34
C TRP A 25 -2.19 14.13 10.99
N ASP A 26 -2.59 13.45 12.07
CA ASP A 26 -3.76 13.81 12.87
C ASP A 26 -3.29 14.56 14.12
N GLU A 27 -3.64 15.85 14.23
CA GLU A 27 -3.20 16.69 15.35
C GLU A 27 -3.84 16.33 16.69
N GLN A 28 -5.04 15.75 16.67
CA GLN A 28 -5.76 15.38 17.90
C GLN A 28 -5.15 14.10 18.49
N VAL A 29 -4.92 13.10 17.63
CA VAL A 29 -4.31 11.83 18.03
C VAL A 29 -2.78 11.96 18.16
N ARG A 30 -2.19 12.98 17.53
CA ARG A 30 -0.73 13.20 17.39
C ARG A 30 -0.03 12.00 16.74
N ASP A 31 -0.60 11.54 15.63
CA ASP A 31 -0.10 10.36 14.94
C ASP A 31 -0.25 10.46 13.41
N CYS A 32 0.51 9.65 12.69
CA CYS A 32 0.45 9.53 11.24
C CYS A 32 -0.47 8.38 10.84
N PHE A 33 -1.32 8.64 9.87
CA PHE A 33 -2.20 7.65 9.27
C PHE A 33 -1.94 7.51 7.78
N ALA A 34 -1.93 6.28 7.29
CA ALA A 34 -1.99 5.97 5.87
C ALA A 34 -3.45 5.74 5.47
N ASN A 35 -3.93 6.53 4.51
CA ASN A 35 -5.29 6.50 3.99
C ASN A 35 -5.30 6.10 2.52
N ILE A 36 -6.21 5.19 2.16
CA ILE A 36 -6.42 4.76 0.78
C ILE A 36 -7.86 4.24 0.63
N CYS A 37 -8.60 4.83 -0.30
CA CYS A 37 -10.06 4.70 -0.37
C CYS A 37 -10.69 4.95 1.02
N ASP A 38 -11.53 4.04 1.49
CA ASP A 38 -12.17 3.99 2.80
C ASP A 38 -11.29 3.35 3.90
N ALA A 39 -10.13 2.77 3.54
CA ALA A 39 -9.23 2.18 4.52
C ALA A 39 -8.32 3.24 5.19
N GLN A 40 -8.14 3.08 6.50
CA GLN A 40 -7.25 3.89 7.32
C GLN A 40 -6.40 2.99 8.22
N PHE A 41 -5.09 3.21 8.20
CA PHE A 41 -4.12 2.50 9.03
C PHE A 41 -3.27 3.52 9.79
N ARG A 42 -3.00 3.25 11.07
CA ARG A 42 -1.96 3.97 11.80
C ARG A 42 -0.61 3.56 11.20
N TYR A 43 0.32 4.50 11.09
CA TYR A 43 1.68 4.19 10.66
C TYR A 43 2.43 3.49 11.81
N ASP A 44 3.11 2.38 11.53
CA ASP A 44 3.69 1.53 12.59
C ASP A 44 5.12 1.91 12.98
N TYR A 45 5.75 2.86 12.27
CA TYR A 45 7.06 3.43 12.59
C TYR A 45 8.24 2.44 12.67
N GLU A 46 8.14 1.29 12.01
CA GLU A 46 9.27 0.36 11.90
C GLU A 46 10.47 1.04 11.23
N TYR A 47 11.66 0.84 11.80
CA TYR A 47 12.90 1.34 11.20
C TYR A 47 13.35 0.43 10.06
N LEU A 48 13.15 0.89 8.83
CA LEU A 48 13.43 0.11 7.62
C LEU A 48 14.82 0.38 7.04
N GLY A 49 15.50 1.44 7.48
CA GLY A 49 16.76 1.92 6.89
C GLY A 49 16.58 2.46 5.46
N ASN A 50 17.70 2.56 4.72
CA ASN A 50 17.68 3.03 3.33
C ASN A 50 17.46 1.86 2.36
N THR A 51 16.20 1.51 2.11
CA THR A 51 15.83 0.45 1.16
C THR A 51 15.52 1.03 -0.23
N PRO A 52 15.79 0.29 -1.32
CA PRO A 52 15.37 0.70 -2.65
C PRO A 52 13.84 0.85 -2.74
N ARG A 53 13.38 1.77 -3.58
CA ARG A 53 11.95 2.05 -3.82
C ARG A 53 11.46 1.36 -5.07
N LEU A 54 10.24 0.80 -5.01
CA LEU A 54 9.59 0.24 -6.18
C LEU A 54 9.05 1.35 -7.08
N VAL A 55 9.21 1.19 -8.40
CA VAL A 55 8.58 2.10 -9.36
C VAL A 55 7.07 1.87 -9.33
N ILE A 56 6.32 2.93 -9.03
CA ILE A 56 4.87 2.86 -8.97
C ILE A 56 4.27 2.87 -10.39
N THR A 57 3.53 1.82 -10.72
CA THR A 57 2.81 1.68 -11.99
C THR A 57 1.30 1.58 -11.74
N PRO A 58 0.46 1.75 -12.78
CA PRO A 58 -0.98 1.55 -12.64
C PRO A 58 -1.42 0.16 -12.16
N LEU A 59 -0.55 -0.86 -12.29
CA LEU A 59 -0.81 -2.19 -11.75
C LEU A 59 -0.46 -2.27 -10.26
N THR A 60 0.66 -1.66 -9.87
CA THR A 60 1.09 -1.55 -8.46
C THR A 60 0.06 -0.78 -7.64
N ASP A 61 -0.47 0.34 -8.16
CA ASP A 61 -1.55 1.11 -7.53
C ASP A 61 -2.80 0.24 -7.25
N ARG A 62 -3.21 -0.57 -8.24
CA ARG A 62 -4.35 -1.50 -8.07
C ARG A 62 -4.06 -2.57 -7.04
N CYS A 63 -2.83 -3.07 -6.98
CA CYS A 63 -2.40 -4.01 -5.97
C CYS A 63 -2.49 -3.38 -4.57
N TYR A 64 -2.05 -2.12 -4.41
CA TYR A 64 -2.14 -1.41 -3.13
C TYR A 64 -3.58 -1.28 -2.66
N ILE A 65 -4.49 -0.85 -3.54
CA ILE A 65 -5.92 -0.78 -3.22
C ILE A 65 -6.41 -2.16 -2.76
N THR A 66 -6.13 -3.22 -3.53
CA THR A 66 -6.65 -4.56 -3.20
C THR A 66 -6.12 -5.07 -1.85
N LEU A 67 -4.81 -4.95 -1.61
CA LEU A 67 -4.17 -5.41 -0.37
C LEU A 67 -4.60 -4.61 0.86
N THR A 68 -4.79 -3.30 0.70
CA THR A 68 -5.24 -2.43 1.81
C THR A 68 -6.71 -2.66 2.12
N GLN A 69 -7.54 -2.90 1.11
CA GLN A 69 -8.93 -3.30 1.31
C GLN A 69 -9.06 -4.66 2.01
N SER A 70 -8.26 -5.66 1.60
CA SER A 70 -8.25 -6.95 2.32
C SER A 70 -7.81 -6.76 3.77
N LEU A 71 -6.76 -5.97 4.01
CA LEU A 71 -6.28 -5.70 5.37
C LEU A 71 -7.32 -4.97 6.22
N HIS A 72 -8.04 -3.99 5.65
CA HIS A 72 -9.14 -3.29 6.32
C HIS A 72 -10.27 -4.23 6.74
N LEU A 73 -10.52 -5.27 5.94
CA LEU A 73 -11.51 -6.31 6.20
C LEU A 73 -10.98 -7.48 7.03
N ILE A 74 -9.75 -7.40 7.57
CA ILE A 74 -9.11 -8.47 8.35
C ILE A 74 -8.99 -9.77 7.52
N MET A 75 -8.62 -9.62 6.24
CA MET A 75 -8.41 -10.71 5.29
C MET A 75 -6.98 -10.70 4.75
N GLY A 76 -6.53 -11.87 4.30
CA GLY A 76 -5.29 -12.00 3.56
C GLY A 76 -5.42 -11.52 2.12
N GLY A 77 -4.30 -11.07 1.53
CA GLY A 77 -4.19 -10.75 0.12
C GLY A 77 -3.39 -11.81 -0.62
N ALA A 78 -3.87 -12.27 -1.78
CA ALA A 78 -3.17 -13.24 -2.62
C ALA A 78 -2.87 -12.66 -4.02
N PRO A 79 -1.83 -11.82 -4.18
CA PRO A 79 -1.39 -11.39 -5.50
C PRO A 79 -0.95 -12.59 -6.34
N ALA A 80 -1.57 -12.76 -7.52
CA ALA A 80 -1.27 -13.86 -8.43
C ALA A 80 -0.69 -13.36 -9.76
N GLY A 81 0.18 -14.16 -10.38
CA GLY A 81 0.82 -13.83 -11.66
C GLY A 81 2.14 -14.56 -11.86
N PRO A 82 2.77 -14.45 -13.05
CA PRO A 82 4.01 -15.16 -13.38
C PRO A 82 5.17 -14.90 -12.43
N ALA A 83 6.19 -15.76 -12.44
CA ALA A 83 7.41 -15.54 -11.68
C ALA A 83 8.10 -14.24 -12.12
N GLY A 84 8.70 -13.51 -11.18
CA GLY A 84 9.44 -12.29 -11.47
C GLY A 84 8.60 -11.03 -11.76
N THR A 85 7.27 -11.06 -11.64
CA THR A 85 6.40 -9.89 -11.92
C THR A 85 6.20 -8.95 -10.73
N GLY A 86 7.08 -8.99 -9.73
CA GLY A 86 7.08 -8.01 -8.64
C GLY A 86 6.00 -8.19 -7.57
N LYS A 87 5.36 -9.36 -7.46
CA LYS A 87 4.32 -9.65 -6.44
C LYS A 87 4.83 -9.43 -5.00
N THR A 88 5.94 -10.07 -4.67
CA THR A 88 6.58 -9.97 -3.35
C THR A 88 7.10 -8.56 -3.10
N GLU A 89 7.74 -7.95 -4.09
CA GLU A 89 8.30 -6.59 -3.96
C GLU A 89 7.22 -5.52 -3.82
N THR A 90 6.06 -5.70 -4.46
CA THR A 90 4.88 -4.83 -4.28
C THR A 90 4.35 -4.92 -2.85
N THR A 91 4.28 -6.13 -2.29
CA THR A 91 3.85 -6.34 -0.90
C THR A 91 4.85 -5.73 0.09
N LYS A 92 6.15 -5.88 -0.17
CA LYS A 92 7.20 -5.23 0.64
C LYS A 92 7.09 -3.71 0.58
N ASP A 93 6.97 -3.10 -0.60
CA ASP A 93 6.89 -1.64 -0.72
C ASP A 93 5.62 -1.08 -0.04
N LEU A 94 4.49 -1.79 -0.11
CA LEU A 94 3.30 -1.43 0.67
C LEU A 94 3.55 -1.49 2.18
N GLY A 95 4.15 -2.57 2.67
CA GLY A 95 4.48 -2.69 4.11
C GLY A 95 5.40 -1.54 4.58
N ARG A 96 6.39 -1.16 3.76
CA ARG A 96 7.24 0.01 4.04
C ARG A 96 6.45 1.32 4.08
N ALA A 97 5.49 1.48 3.17
CA ALA A 97 4.63 2.65 3.13
C ALA A 97 3.66 2.72 4.33
N LEU A 98 3.36 1.59 4.98
CA LEU A 98 2.61 1.50 6.23
C LEU A 98 3.51 1.54 7.48
N GLY A 99 4.84 1.44 7.31
CA GLY A 99 5.78 1.41 8.42
C GLY A 99 5.82 0.07 9.15
N ILE A 100 5.48 -1.03 8.46
CA ILE A 100 5.36 -2.38 9.02
C ILE A 100 6.54 -3.23 8.55
N MET A 101 7.08 -4.07 9.44
CA MET A 101 8.07 -5.08 9.08
C MET A 101 7.43 -6.20 8.24
N VAL A 102 8.03 -6.48 7.07
CA VAL A 102 7.56 -7.54 6.16
C VAL A 102 8.55 -8.71 6.17
N TYR A 103 8.04 -9.89 6.53
CA TYR A 103 8.77 -11.15 6.45
C TYR A 103 8.41 -11.89 5.16
N VAL A 104 9.41 -12.47 4.51
CA VAL A 104 9.20 -13.30 3.32
C VAL A 104 9.61 -14.72 3.64
N PHE A 105 8.64 -15.62 3.54
CA PHE A 105 8.84 -17.05 3.62
C PHE A 105 8.76 -17.62 2.20
N ASN A 106 9.86 -18.19 1.73
CA ASN A 106 9.86 -18.93 0.48
C ASN A 106 9.37 -20.35 0.78
N CYS A 107 8.09 -20.61 0.52
CA CYS A 107 7.48 -21.90 0.80
C CYS A 107 8.10 -23.00 -0.05
N SER A 108 8.43 -24.13 0.58
CA SER A 108 8.83 -25.38 -0.07
C SER A 108 8.08 -26.55 0.58
N GLU A 109 8.15 -27.74 -0.04
CA GLU A 109 7.52 -28.95 0.50
C GLU A 109 8.10 -29.39 1.86
N GLN A 110 9.25 -28.85 2.28
CA GLN A 110 9.86 -29.14 3.58
C GLN A 110 9.47 -28.12 4.68
N MET A 111 8.58 -27.18 4.38
CA MET A 111 8.10 -26.21 5.37
C MET A 111 6.96 -26.85 6.19
N ASP A 112 7.24 -27.10 7.47
CA ASP A 112 6.25 -27.56 8.47
C ASP A 112 5.28 -26.45 8.90
#